data_AF-A0A0K0DCR0-F1
#
_entry.id   AF-A0A0K0DCR0-F1
#
_cell.length_a   1.000
_cell.length_b   1.000
_cell.length_c   1.000
_cell.angle_alpha   90.00
_cell.angle_beta   90.00
_cell.angle_gamma   90.00
#
_symmetry.space_group_name_H-M   'P 1'
#
loop_
_entity.id
_entity.type
_entity.pdbx_description
1 polymer ?
#
loop_
_entity_poly.entity_id
_entity_poly.type
_entity_poly.pdbx_seq_one_letter_code
_entity_poly.pdbx_strand_id
1 'polypeptide(L)'
;MSTTLEKEVYCSFVDLITPSTHAAYVKLIVSCLDYEFEYCSLTKVILQKALTSACESARRWCTKFLSTLAHRRPPNFSDWGFRLLLGQLADQSVKVIRDAIRILHTWLPVYKDAARWLRTAQLDNFGEAGILLKVHVYRDEHLCLLDEGKTREAVLFWLESFNVRYVEAIDDDIRDALFSVRRTVSGTFSRTSGERAENFGHPAPPHLFASLCNHEFGRSVLCHLNVIDSLVNDLLNVQEPKKVKATLMALGHIGSVNEGFKLLPPDVVPQMVRIAEESAILSLRGYAFWALNILSLSINGSTGLARLGWESNRYCDIDNKRKREDGRLRFRTHCSHPSQVSHIGIRCHV
;
A
#
# COMPACT_ATOMS: atom_id res chain seq x y z
N MET A 1 30.58 -1.42 -36.74
CA MET A 1 30.01 -2.77 -36.97
C MET A 1 29.19 -3.26 -35.79
N SER A 2 29.67 -3.19 -34.54
CA SER A 2 28.92 -3.67 -33.35
C SER A 2 27.52 -3.04 -33.19
N THR A 3 27.37 -1.74 -33.46
CA THR A 3 26.11 -1.01 -33.24
C THR A 3 25.02 -1.27 -34.30
N THR A 4 25.38 -1.79 -35.48
CA THR A 4 24.41 -2.07 -36.56
C THR A 4 23.74 -3.42 -36.34
N LEU A 5 24.53 -4.45 -36.02
CA LEU A 5 24.05 -5.79 -35.66
C LEU A 5 23.15 -5.75 -34.41
N GLU A 6 23.53 -4.95 -33.42
CA GLU A 6 22.73 -4.79 -32.20
C GLU A 6 21.34 -4.21 -32.50
N LYS A 7 21.27 -3.19 -33.36
CA LYS A 7 20.00 -2.60 -33.79
C LYS A 7 19.13 -3.59 -34.58
N GLU A 8 19.71 -4.38 -35.47
CA GLU A 8 18.99 -5.41 -36.23
C GLU A 8 18.39 -6.50 -35.33
N VAL A 9 19.14 -6.93 -34.30
CA VAL A 9 18.65 -7.88 -33.29
C VAL A 9 17.48 -7.30 -32.51
N TYR A 10 17.59 -6.06 -32.04
CA TYR A 10 16.50 -5.41 -31.33
C TYR A 10 15.26 -5.19 -32.20
N CYS A 11 15.41 -4.82 -33.49
CA CYS A 11 14.29 -4.75 -34.43
C CYS A 11 13.61 -6.12 -34.58
N SER A 12 14.40 -7.19 -34.67
CA SER A 12 13.88 -8.56 -34.74
C SER A 12 13.07 -8.91 -33.48
N PHE A 13 13.52 -8.50 -32.28
CA PHE A 13 12.75 -8.67 -31.05
C PHE A 13 11.44 -7.87 -31.05
N VAL A 14 11.46 -6.64 -31.55
CA VAL A 14 10.25 -5.83 -31.73
C VAL A 14 9.25 -6.57 -32.62
N ASP A 15 9.70 -7.13 -33.74
CA ASP A 15 8.83 -7.83 -34.70
C ASP A 15 8.29 -9.15 -34.17
N LEU A 16 9.09 -9.84 -33.34
CA LEU A 16 8.66 -11.05 -32.65
C LEU A 16 7.60 -10.79 -31.57
N ILE A 17 7.47 -9.57 -31.04
CA ILE A 17 6.45 -9.28 -30.03
C ILE A 17 5.12 -8.97 -30.71
N THR A 18 4.30 -10.01 -30.85
CA THR A 18 2.95 -9.93 -31.42
C THR A 18 1.92 -10.60 -30.49
N PRO A 19 0.60 -10.35 -30.68
CA PRO A 19 -0.44 -10.98 -29.86
C PRO A 19 -0.47 -12.51 -29.97
N SER A 20 0.00 -13.09 -31.09
CA SER A 20 0.09 -14.53 -31.32
C SER A 20 1.34 -15.17 -30.71
N THR A 21 2.30 -14.37 -30.27
CA THR A 21 3.57 -14.89 -29.75
C THR A 21 3.38 -15.48 -28.37
N HIS A 22 3.88 -16.71 -28.20
CA HIS A 22 3.81 -17.42 -26.94
C HIS A 22 4.54 -16.66 -25.83
N ALA A 23 3.90 -16.52 -24.66
CA ALA A 23 4.40 -15.66 -23.60
C ALA A 23 5.81 -16.03 -23.12
N ALA A 24 6.23 -17.30 -23.20
CA ALA A 24 7.58 -17.71 -22.82
C ALA A 24 8.68 -16.97 -23.61
N TYR A 25 8.48 -16.72 -24.90
CA TYR A 25 9.46 -16.01 -25.72
C TYR A 25 9.52 -14.52 -25.34
N VAL A 26 8.38 -13.88 -25.13
CA VAL A 26 8.32 -12.49 -24.66
C VAL A 26 9.01 -12.34 -23.32
N LYS A 27 8.77 -13.27 -22.38
CA LYS A 27 9.44 -13.30 -21.07
C LYS A 27 10.94 -13.40 -21.21
N LEU A 28 11.43 -14.34 -22.03
CA LEU A 28 12.85 -14.54 -22.26
C LEU A 28 13.50 -13.25 -22.80
N ILE A 29 12.94 -12.71 -23.89
CA ILE A 29 13.41 -11.46 -24.51
C ILE A 29 13.51 -10.37 -23.45
N VAL A 30 12.39 -10.03 -22.80
CA VAL A 30 12.31 -8.93 -21.83
C VAL A 30 13.22 -9.15 -20.62
N SER A 31 13.35 -10.37 -20.11
CA SER A 31 14.17 -10.66 -18.93
C SER A 31 15.68 -10.54 -19.18
N CYS A 32 16.11 -10.67 -20.44
CA CYS A 32 17.52 -10.67 -20.82
C CYS A 32 18.04 -9.29 -21.26
N LEU A 33 17.16 -8.28 -21.37
CA LEU A 33 17.57 -6.93 -21.77
C LEU A 33 18.14 -6.14 -20.60
N ASP A 34 19.08 -5.26 -20.92
CA ASP A 34 19.61 -4.29 -19.98
C ASP A 34 18.76 -3.01 -19.95
N TYR A 35 18.42 -2.57 -18.74
CA TYR A 35 17.62 -1.38 -18.46
C TYR A 35 18.40 -0.30 -17.69
N GLU A 36 19.68 -0.55 -17.35
CA GLU A 36 20.49 0.33 -16.51
C GLU A 36 21.11 1.48 -17.29
N PHE A 37 21.44 1.29 -18.58
CA PHE A 37 22.08 2.33 -19.37
C PHE A 37 21.09 3.33 -19.96
N GLU A 38 21.41 4.62 -19.85
CA GLU A 38 20.53 5.73 -20.28
C GLU A 38 20.32 5.77 -21.80
N TYR A 39 21.34 5.36 -22.57
CA TYR A 39 21.28 5.26 -24.04
C TYR A 39 20.49 4.04 -24.56
N CYS A 40 20.06 3.12 -23.70
CA CYS A 40 19.24 1.96 -24.07
C CYS A 40 17.76 2.35 -24.23
N SER A 41 17.47 3.30 -25.11
CA SER A 41 16.10 3.66 -25.47
C SER A 41 15.34 2.49 -26.11
N LEU A 42 16.05 1.66 -26.87
CA LEU A 42 15.46 0.57 -27.62
C LEU A 42 15.00 -0.60 -26.73
N THR A 43 15.70 -0.90 -25.63
CA THR A 43 15.25 -1.92 -24.68
C THR A 43 13.97 -1.51 -23.96
N LYS A 44 13.84 -0.22 -23.63
CA LYS A 44 12.62 0.38 -23.07
C LYS A 44 11.46 0.36 -24.09
N VAL A 45 11.74 0.58 -25.38
CA VAL A 45 10.75 0.45 -26.46
C VAL A 45 10.28 -1.00 -26.61
N ILE A 46 11.19 -1.98 -26.55
CA ILE A 46 10.83 -3.40 -26.59
C ILE A 46 9.94 -3.77 -25.39
N LEU A 47 10.32 -3.32 -24.19
CA LEU A 47 9.49 -3.51 -22.99
C LEU A 47 8.12 -2.85 -23.14
N GLN A 48 8.05 -1.62 -23.65
CA GLN A 48 6.78 -0.94 -23.92
C GLN A 48 5.91 -1.72 -24.90
N LYS A 49 6.49 -2.24 -25.99
CA LYS A 49 5.77 -3.09 -26.95
C LYS A 49 5.29 -4.40 -26.31
N ALA A 50 6.12 -5.03 -25.46
CA ALA A 50 5.73 -6.21 -24.71
C ALA A 50 4.59 -5.95 -23.72
N LEU A 51 4.53 -4.74 -23.16
CA LEU A 51 3.48 -4.30 -22.24
C LEU A 51 2.17 -3.94 -22.95
N THR A 52 2.17 -3.59 -24.23
CA THR A 52 0.96 -3.13 -24.94
C THR A 52 0.45 -4.12 -26.01
N SER A 53 1.34 -4.78 -26.75
CA SER A 53 1.00 -5.53 -27.96
C SER A 53 1.12 -7.05 -27.82
N ALA A 54 1.69 -7.56 -26.73
CA ALA A 54 1.79 -9.02 -26.52
C ALA A 54 0.45 -9.64 -26.07
N CYS A 55 0.38 -10.97 -26.00
CA CYS A 55 -0.78 -11.67 -25.43
C CYS A 55 -1.01 -11.32 -23.94
N GLU A 56 -2.25 -11.46 -23.42
CA GLU A 56 -2.62 -11.08 -22.04
C GLU A 56 -1.65 -11.65 -20.99
N SER A 57 -1.27 -12.92 -21.13
CA SER A 57 -0.38 -13.58 -20.18
C SER A 57 1.05 -13.02 -20.18
N ALA A 58 1.55 -12.56 -21.33
CA ALA A 58 2.83 -11.89 -21.46
C ALA A 58 2.75 -10.47 -20.88
N ARG A 59 1.73 -9.69 -21.24
CA ARG A 59 1.54 -8.32 -20.70
C ARG A 59 1.50 -8.34 -19.19
N ARG A 60 0.66 -9.21 -18.61
CA ARG A 60 0.56 -9.40 -17.15
C ARG A 60 1.90 -9.73 -16.50
N TRP A 61 2.72 -10.57 -17.13
CA TRP A 61 4.06 -10.87 -16.62
C TRP A 61 4.99 -9.66 -16.73
N CYS A 62 5.00 -8.96 -17.86
CA CYS A 62 5.79 -7.75 -18.06
C CYS A 62 5.41 -6.64 -17.07
N THR A 63 4.11 -6.47 -16.77
CA THR A 63 3.64 -5.54 -15.74
C THR A 63 4.25 -5.88 -14.39
N LYS A 64 4.25 -7.16 -14.00
CA LYS A 64 4.91 -7.64 -12.77
C LYS A 64 6.42 -7.48 -12.82
N PHE A 65 7.04 -7.65 -13.98
CA PHE A 65 8.47 -7.47 -14.16
C PHE A 65 8.91 -6.02 -13.90
N LEU A 66 8.05 -5.02 -14.16
CA LEU A 66 8.31 -3.63 -13.74
C LEU A 66 8.52 -3.50 -12.22
N SER A 67 7.88 -4.35 -11.40
CA SER A 67 8.14 -4.41 -9.95
C SER A 67 9.55 -4.90 -9.63
N THR A 68 10.07 -5.84 -10.41
CA THR A 68 11.46 -6.33 -10.27
C THR A 68 12.45 -5.24 -10.66
N LEU A 69 12.16 -4.49 -11.73
CA LEU A 69 12.98 -3.35 -12.15
C LEU A 69 12.93 -2.22 -11.10
N ALA A 70 11.76 -1.92 -10.55
CA ALA A 70 11.62 -0.95 -9.46
C ALA A 70 12.46 -1.35 -8.23
N HIS A 71 12.54 -2.63 -7.91
CA HIS A 71 13.40 -3.11 -6.83
C HIS A 71 14.90 -2.88 -7.12
N ARG A 72 15.33 -3.08 -8.37
CA ARG A 72 16.72 -2.86 -8.81
C ARG A 72 17.11 -1.38 -8.91
N ARG A 73 16.14 -0.48 -9.00
CA ARG A 73 16.33 0.98 -9.10
C ARG A 73 17.27 1.43 -10.24
N PRO A 74 16.98 1.06 -11.50
CA PRO A 74 17.76 1.58 -12.63
C PRO A 74 17.66 3.11 -12.72
N PRO A 75 18.62 3.78 -13.37
CA PRO A 75 18.62 5.23 -13.53
C PRO A 75 17.32 5.76 -14.12
N ASN A 76 16.83 6.86 -13.55
CA ASN A 76 15.62 7.56 -13.98
C ASN A 76 14.37 6.66 -14.06
N PHE A 77 14.31 5.57 -13.29
CA PHE A 77 13.13 4.68 -13.25
C PHE A 77 11.84 5.42 -12.91
N SER A 78 11.92 6.43 -12.03
CA SER A 78 10.79 7.31 -11.70
C SER A 78 10.14 7.92 -12.94
N ASP A 79 10.91 8.21 -13.99
CA ASP A 79 10.43 8.88 -15.19
C ASP A 79 9.81 7.90 -16.19
N TRP A 80 10.50 6.84 -16.54
CA TRP A 80 10.02 5.92 -17.57
C TRP A 80 9.20 4.76 -16.97
N GLY A 81 9.61 4.21 -15.83
CA GLY A 81 8.99 3.03 -15.22
C GLY A 81 7.57 3.32 -14.73
N PHE A 82 7.36 4.44 -14.03
CA PHE A 82 6.01 4.84 -13.60
C PHE A 82 5.12 5.26 -14.77
N ARG A 83 5.67 5.87 -15.83
CA ARG A 83 4.90 6.13 -17.07
C ARG A 83 4.41 4.82 -17.70
N LEU A 84 5.26 3.81 -17.77
CA LEU A 84 4.87 2.47 -18.27
C LEU A 84 3.82 1.83 -17.36
N LEU A 85 3.99 1.87 -16.03
CA LEU A 85 3.00 1.34 -15.08
C LEU A 85 1.64 2.04 -15.21
N LEU A 86 1.62 3.37 -15.35
CA LEU A 86 0.37 4.10 -15.55
C LEU A 86 -0.26 3.81 -16.90
N GLY A 87 0.55 3.60 -17.95
CA GLY A 87 0.06 3.13 -19.24
C GLY A 87 -0.69 1.79 -19.16
N GLN A 88 -0.29 0.91 -18.23
CA GLN A 88 -0.97 -0.38 -17.99
C GLN A 88 -2.37 -0.23 -17.36
N LEU A 89 -2.71 0.93 -16.81
CA LEU A 89 -4.08 1.20 -16.34
C LEU A 89 -5.08 1.30 -17.49
N ALA A 90 -4.61 1.53 -18.72
CA ALA A 90 -5.43 1.55 -19.94
C ALA A 90 -5.51 0.18 -20.65
N ASP A 91 -5.03 -0.90 -20.04
CA ASP A 91 -5.08 -2.24 -20.64
C ASP A 91 -6.53 -2.77 -20.71
N GLN A 92 -6.83 -3.61 -21.70
CA GLN A 92 -8.15 -4.23 -21.85
C GLN A 92 -8.42 -5.32 -20.78
N SER A 93 -7.37 -5.93 -20.23
CA SER A 93 -7.51 -6.97 -19.20
C SER A 93 -7.52 -6.36 -17.81
N VAL A 94 -8.62 -6.54 -17.10
CA VAL A 94 -8.77 -6.18 -15.67
C VAL A 94 -7.68 -6.82 -14.80
N LYS A 95 -7.16 -7.99 -15.20
CA LYS A 95 -6.06 -8.65 -14.45
C LYS A 95 -4.76 -7.87 -14.55
N VAL A 96 -4.47 -7.29 -15.72
CA VAL A 96 -3.29 -6.44 -15.94
C VAL A 96 -3.43 -5.15 -15.16
N ILE A 97 -4.59 -4.49 -15.26
CA ILE A 97 -4.90 -3.26 -14.50
C ILE A 97 -4.72 -3.50 -12.99
N ARG A 98 -5.29 -4.59 -12.46
CA ARG A 98 -5.17 -4.92 -11.03
C ARG A 98 -3.73 -5.17 -10.60
N ASP A 99 -2.93 -5.87 -11.40
CA ASP A 99 -1.51 -6.07 -11.12
C ASP A 99 -0.75 -4.73 -11.18
N ALA A 100 -1.07 -3.82 -12.11
CA ALA A 100 -0.49 -2.49 -12.19
C ALA A 100 -0.82 -1.63 -10.95
N ILE A 101 -2.09 -1.57 -10.53
CA ILE A 101 -2.53 -0.85 -9.32
C ILE A 101 -1.77 -1.36 -8.09
N ARG A 102 -1.67 -2.69 -7.91
CA ARG A 102 -0.93 -3.30 -6.79
C ARG A 102 0.54 -2.88 -6.77
N ILE A 103 1.19 -2.88 -7.93
CA ILE A 103 2.60 -2.50 -8.07
C ILE A 103 2.77 -1.01 -7.78
N LEU A 104 1.87 -0.16 -8.27
CA LEU A 104 1.88 1.27 -7.96
C LEU A 104 1.77 1.51 -6.45
N HIS A 105 0.81 0.87 -5.75
CA HIS A 105 0.72 0.96 -4.29
C HIS A 105 1.99 0.54 -3.56
N THR A 106 2.72 -0.44 -4.11
CA THR A 106 3.97 -0.95 -3.52
C THR A 106 5.12 0.05 -3.66
N TRP A 107 5.27 0.67 -4.84
CA TRP A 107 6.47 1.44 -5.17
C TRP A 107 6.32 2.95 -5.04
N LEU A 108 5.10 3.50 -5.14
CA LEU A 108 4.88 4.94 -4.95
C LEU A 108 5.41 5.45 -3.60
N PRO A 109 5.24 4.75 -2.45
CA PRO A 109 5.83 5.17 -1.18
C PRO A 109 7.36 5.17 -1.15
N VAL A 110 8.01 4.40 -2.04
CA VAL A 110 9.47 4.21 -2.08
C VAL A 110 10.13 5.28 -2.96
N TYR A 111 9.48 5.69 -4.04
CA TYR A 111 9.96 6.68 -4.99
C TYR A 111 9.30 8.04 -4.73
N LYS A 112 10.00 8.91 -3.99
CA LYS A 112 9.48 10.22 -3.53
C LYS A 112 8.86 11.06 -4.65
N ASP A 113 9.51 11.14 -5.81
CA ASP A 113 9.04 11.98 -6.92
C ASP A 113 8.00 11.30 -7.82
N ALA A 114 7.69 10.02 -7.61
CA ALA A 114 6.83 9.27 -8.51
C ALA A 114 5.34 9.66 -8.42
N ALA A 115 4.92 10.18 -7.26
CA ALA A 115 3.53 10.60 -7.03
C ALA A 115 3.07 11.69 -8.01
N ARG A 116 3.99 12.49 -8.56
CA ARG A 116 3.68 13.51 -9.59
C ARG A 116 2.99 12.94 -10.82
N TRP A 117 3.29 11.70 -11.17
CA TRP A 117 2.73 11.03 -12.34
C TRP A 117 1.26 10.65 -12.15
N LEU A 118 0.77 10.51 -10.92
CA LEU A 118 -0.64 10.24 -10.68
C LEU A 118 -1.54 11.40 -11.11
N ARG A 119 -1.02 12.64 -11.14
CA ARG A 119 -1.78 13.80 -11.62
C ARG A 119 -2.09 13.74 -13.12
N THR A 120 -1.29 13.00 -13.89
CA THR A 120 -1.52 12.84 -15.33
C THR A 120 -2.50 11.71 -15.67
N ALA A 121 -2.89 10.90 -14.67
CA ALA A 121 -3.74 9.73 -14.86
C ALA A 121 -5.21 10.04 -14.53
N GLN A 122 -6.14 9.52 -15.34
CA GLN A 122 -7.58 9.58 -15.08
C GLN A 122 -7.99 8.48 -14.09
N LEU A 123 -7.66 8.68 -12.82
CA LEU A 123 -7.86 7.67 -11.78
C LEU A 123 -9.32 7.49 -11.37
N ASP A 124 -10.20 8.44 -11.68
CA ASP A 124 -11.62 8.39 -11.32
C ASP A 124 -12.37 7.22 -11.97
N ASN A 125 -11.87 6.72 -13.11
CA ASN A 125 -12.44 5.57 -13.82
C ASN A 125 -12.28 4.24 -13.06
N PHE A 126 -11.46 4.20 -12.01
CA PHE A 126 -11.20 2.99 -11.21
C PHE A 126 -11.96 2.97 -9.87
N GLY A 127 -12.92 3.88 -9.68
CA GLY A 127 -13.72 3.95 -8.46
C GLY A 127 -12.86 4.06 -7.20
N GLU A 128 -13.10 3.18 -6.22
CA GLU A 128 -12.42 3.19 -4.92
C GLU A 128 -10.93 2.90 -5.04
N ALA A 129 -10.53 2.00 -5.93
CA ALA A 129 -9.12 1.71 -6.19
C ALA A 129 -8.37 2.96 -6.71
N GLY A 130 -9.05 3.77 -7.53
CA GLY A 130 -8.54 5.05 -8.01
C GLY A 130 -8.35 6.07 -6.88
N ILE A 131 -9.34 6.18 -6.00
CA ILE A 131 -9.30 7.07 -4.82
C ILE A 131 -8.15 6.66 -3.88
N LEU A 132 -8.01 5.37 -3.59
CA LEU A 132 -6.93 4.83 -2.77
C LEU A 132 -5.56 5.08 -3.41
N LEU A 133 -5.46 5.03 -4.74
CA LEU A 133 -4.20 5.34 -5.42
C LEU A 133 -3.87 6.84 -5.35
N LYS A 134 -4.88 7.72 -5.45
CA LYS A 134 -4.72 9.17 -5.26
C LYS A 134 -4.18 9.54 -3.87
N VAL A 135 -4.40 8.71 -2.84
CA VAL A 135 -3.87 8.93 -1.48
C VAL A 135 -2.35 9.17 -1.45
N HIS A 136 -1.60 8.55 -2.38
CA HIS A 136 -0.14 8.75 -2.47
C HIS A 136 0.26 10.16 -2.89
N VAL A 137 -0.60 10.89 -3.61
CA VAL A 137 -0.36 12.30 -3.98
C VAL A 137 -0.31 13.18 -2.73
N TYR A 138 -1.21 12.95 -1.77
CA TYR A 138 -1.34 13.77 -0.56
C TYR A 138 -0.22 13.59 0.45
N ARG A 139 0.69 12.65 0.21
CA ARG A 139 1.90 12.48 1.03
C ARG A 139 2.96 13.53 0.71
N ASP A 140 2.92 14.11 -0.49
CA ASP A 140 3.85 15.17 -0.91
C ASP A 140 3.23 16.55 -0.61
N GLU A 141 3.87 17.27 0.32
CA GLU A 141 3.46 18.60 0.77
C GLU A 141 3.41 19.62 -0.38
N HIS A 142 4.36 19.56 -1.31
CA HIS A 142 4.42 20.51 -2.42
C HIS A 142 3.19 20.34 -3.32
N LEU A 143 2.75 19.11 -3.56
CA LEU A 143 1.57 18.85 -4.41
C LEU A 143 0.27 19.28 -3.72
N CYS A 144 0.20 19.12 -2.40
CA CYS A 144 -0.92 19.62 -1.60
C CYS A 144 -1.00 21.14 -1.60
N LEU A 145 0.14 21.84 -1.50
CA LEU A 145 0.21 23.31 -1.53
C LEU A 145 -0.17 23.90 -2.90
N LEU A 146 0.17 23.20 -4.00
CA LEU A 146 -0.22 23.62 -5.34
C LEU A 146 -1.74 23.60 -5.56
N ASP A 147 -2.45 22.73 -4.85
CA ASP A 147 -3.91 22.57 -4.97
C ASP A 147 -4.56 22.35 -3.59
N GLU A 148 -4.46 23.40 -2.78
CA GLU A 148 -4.99 23.42 -1.43
C GLU A 148 -6.51 23.22 -1.39
N GLY A 149 -7.23 23.77 -2.36
CA GLY A 149 -8.68 23.59 -2.52
C GLY A 149 -9.06 22.11 -2.66
N LYS A 150 -8.46 21.40 -3.62
CA LYS A 150 -8.71 19.95 -3.78
C LYS A 150 -8.24 19.12 -2.59
N THR A 151 -7.22 19.57 -1.86
CA THR A 151 -6.80 18.90 -0.63
C THR A 151 -7.88 18.98 0.44
N ARG A 152 -8.50 20.15 0.64
CA ARG A 152 -9.63 20.31 1.58
C ARG A 152 -10.86 19.53 1.14
N GLU A 153 -11.23 19.60 -0.13
CA GLU A 153 -12.35 18.83 -0.69
C GLU A 153 -12.17 17.33 -0.48
N ALA A 154 -10.96 16.81 -0.69
CA ALA A 154 -10.65 15.40 -0.44
C ALA A 154 -10.80 15.02 1.03
N VAL A 155 -10.36 15.88 1.96
CA VAL A 155 -10.51 15.62 3.41
C VAL A 155 -11.99 15.57 3.80
N LEU A 156 -12.80 16.53 3.33
CA LEU A 156 -14.24 16.56 3.59
C LEU A 156 -14.94 15.34 3.00
N PHE A 157 -14.65 15.00 1.74
CA PHE A 157 -15.19 13.80 1.09
C PHE A 157 -14.86 12.51 1.88
N TRP A 158 -13.63 12.40 2.40
CA TRP A 158 -13.23 11.28 3.22
C TRP A 158 -13.99 11.22 4.55
N LEU A 159 -14.13 12.35 5.22
CA LEU A 159 -14.83 12.44 6.50
C LEU A 159 -16.32 12.10 6.37
N GLU A 160 -16.97 12.65 5.35
CA GLU A 160 -18.41 12.52 5.12
C GLU A 160 -18.80 11.13 4.63
N SER A 161 -18.06 10.56 3.67
CA SER A 161 -18.52 9.35 2.97
C SER A 161 -17.45 8.26 2.79
N PHE A 162 -16.21 8.62 2.44
CA PHE A 162 -15.25 7.60 2.01
C PHE A 162 -14.68 6.75 3.16
N ASN A 163 -14.61 7.25 4.40
CA ASN A 163 -14.12 6.44 5.53
C ASN A 163 -14.94 5.15 5.73
N VAL A 164 -16.26 5.22 5.50
CA VAL A 164 -17.12 4.02 5.56
C VAL A 164 -16.83 3.08 4.39
N ARG A 165 -16.75 3.64 3.17
CA ARG A 165 -16.42 2.88 1.96
C ARG A 165 -15.03 2.25 2.00
N TYR A 166 -14.07 2.90 2.63
CA TYR A 166 -12.72 2.40 2.87
C TYR A 166 -12.76 1.09 3.67
N VAL A 167 -13.58 1.04 4.72
CA VAL A 167 -13.79 -0.18 5.51
C VAL A 167 -14.54 -1.24 4.72
N GLU A 168 -15.52 -0.87 3.91
CA GLU A 168 -16.24 -1.81 3.04
C GLU A 168 -15.33 -2.46 2.00
N ALA A 169 -14.47 -1.68 1.34
CA ALA A 169 -13.47 -2.17 0.40
C ALA A 169 -12.50 -3.17 1.07
N ILE A 170 -12.10 -2.88 2.30
CA ILE A 170 -11.26 -3.79 3.10
C ILE A 170 -12.02 -5.06 3.48
N ASP A 171 -13.27 -4.95 3.93
CA ASP A 171 -14.10 -6.10 4.29
C ASP A 171 -14.29 -7.02 3.07
N ASP A 172 -14.46 -6.45 1.87
CA ASP A 172 -14.56 -7.19 0.61
C ASP A 172 -13.23 -7.85 0.20
N ASP A 173 -12.10 -7.15 0.30
CA ASP A 173 -10.79 -7.73 0.01
C ASP A 173 -10.43 -8.85 0.99
N ILE A 174 -10.72 -8.68 2.29
CA ILE A 174 -10.55 -9.73 3.31
C ILE A 174 -11.46 -10.91 3.01
N ARG A 175 -12.71 -10.65 2.63
CA ARG A 175 -13.67 -11.70 2.26
C ARG A 175 -13.15 -12.51 1.08
N ASP A 176 -12.64 -11.85 0.05
CA ASP A 176 -12.05 -12.51 -1.10
C ASP A 176 -10.79 -13.30 -0.73
N ALA A 177 -9.93 -12.74 0.13
CA ALA A 177 -8.71 -13.42 0.57
C ALA A 177 -8.99 -14.67 1.42
N LEU A 178 -10.00 -14.62 2.31
CA LEU A 178 -10.31 -15.71 3.25
C LEU A 178 -11.31 -16.73 2.69
N PHE A 179 -12.29 -16.28 1.90
CA PHE A 179 -13.44 -17.07 1.48
C PHE A 179 -13.53 -17.34 -0.02
N SER A 180 -12.51 -17.01 -0.84
CA SER A 180 -12.47 -17.37 -2.28
C SER A 180 -12.33 -18.89 -2.52
N VAL A 181 -13.36 -19.62 -2.09
CA VAL A 181 -13.63 -21.01 -2.39
C VAL A 181 -14.32 -21.03 -3.75
N ARG A 182 -13.59 -21.42 -4.80
CA ARG A 182 -14.19 -21.63 -6.13
C ARG A 182 -15.08 -22.88 -6.08
N ARG A 183 -16.39 -22.70 -6.24
CA ARG A 183 -17.34 -23.81 -6.47
C ARG A 183 -17.15 -24.34 -7.89
N THR A 184 -17.03 -25.66 -8.05
CA THR A 184 -17.11 -26.29 -9.37
C THR A 184 -18.57 -26.35 -9.85
N VAL A 185 -18.78 -26.47 -11.16
CA VAL A 185 -20.11 -26.65 -11.79
C VAL A 185 -20.87 -27.86 -11.22
N SER A 186 -20.17 -28.86 -10.68
CA SER A 186 -20.76 -30.05 -10.03
C SER A 186 -21.11 -29.86 -8.54
N GLY A 187 -21.02 -28.63 -8.00
CA GLY A 187 -21.33 -28.35 -6.58
C GLY A 187 -20.25 -28.84 -5.60
N THR A 188 -19.17 -29.46 -6.08
CA THR A 188 -18.03 -29.90 -5.27
C THR A 188 -17.06 -28.74 -5.00
N PHE A 189 -16.48 -28.73 -3.79
CA PHE A 189 -15.40 -27.81 -3.43
C PHE A 189 -14.16 -28.11 -4.28
N SER A 190 -13.77 -27.19 -5.15
CA SER A 190 -12.57 -27.35 -5.96
C SER A 190 -11.33 -27.29 -5.06
N ARG A 191 -10.39 -28.22 -5.25
CA ARG A 191 -9.09 -28.15 -4.58
C ARG A 191 -8.39 -26.85 -4.99
N THR A 192 -7.98 -26.11 -3.98
CA THR A 192 -7.33 -24.80 -4.05
C THR A 192 -6.18 -24.87 -5.07
N SER A 193 -6.22 -24.04 -6.10
CA SER A 193 -5.06 -23.84 -6.97
C SER A 193 -3.87 -23.50 -6.06
N GLY A 194 -2.74 -24.20 -6.23
CA GLY A 194 -1.53 -24.08 -5.40
C GLY A 194 -0.87 -22.69 -5.39
N GLU A 195 -1.48 -21.67 -5.99
CA GLU A 195 -1.19 -20.27 -5.72
C GLU A 195 -2.01 -19.78 -4.52
N ARG A 196 -1.85 -20.39 -3.34
CA ARG A 196 -1.96 -19.55 -2.13
C ARG A 196 -0.80 -18.59 -2.28
N ALA A 197 -1.07 -17.32 -2.55
CA ALA A 197 -0.03 -16.33 -2.35
C ALA A 197 0.45 -16.53 -0.90
N GLU A 198 1.72 -16.88 -0.71
CA GLU A 198 2.37 -16.99 0.61
C GLU A 198 2.50 -15.61 1.28
N ASN A 199 1.54 -14.72 1.03
CA ASN A 199 1.46 -13.40 1.61
C ASN A 199 0.72 -13.54 2.94
N PHE A 200 1.49 -13.86 3.98
CA PHE A 200 1.04 -13.68 5.35
C PHE A 200 0.74 -12.19 5.59
N GLY A 201 -0.56 -11.86 5.62
CA GLY A 201 -1.10 -10.54 5.97
C GLY A 201 -1.66 -9.77 4.78
N HIS A 202 -2.89 -9.28 4.92
CA HIS A 202 -3.44 -8.25 4.05
C HIS A 202 -3.06 -6.89 4.64
N PRO A 203 -2.09 -6.14 4.06
CA PRO A 203 -1.79 -4.81 4.57
C PRO A 203 -3.01 -3.90 4.37
N ALA A 204 -3.25 -3.01 5.32
CA ALA A 204 -4.30 -2.00 5.19
C ALA A 204 -3.99 -1.10 3.99
N PRO A 205 -4.97 -0.79 3.11
CA PRO A 205 -4.81 0.21 2.07
C PRO A 205 -4.36 1.56 2.63
N PRO A 206 -3.69 2.41 1.85
CA PRO A 206 -3.26 3.72 2.32
C PRO A 206 -4.47 4.60 2.68
N HIS A 207 -4.32 5.41 3.72
CA HIS A 207 -5.39 6.28 4.24
C HIS A 207 -5.00 7.76 4.09
N LEU A 208 -5.93 8.60 3.62
CA LEU A 208 -5.68 10.02 3.36
C LEU A 208 -5.11 10.76 4.59
N PHE A 209 -5.76 10.59 5.75
CA PHE A 209 -5.34 11.27 6.98
C PHE A 209 -3.91 10.90 7.40
N ALA A 210 -3.49 9.64 7.26
CA ALA A 210 -2.11 9.25 7.51
C ALA A 210 -1.13 9.94 6.55
N SER A 211 -1.47 10.02 5.26
CA SER A 211 -0.64 10.73 4.27
C SER A 211 -0.43 12.19 4.66
N LEU A 212 -1.51 12.90 5.01
CA LEU A 212 -1.46 14.31 5.41
C LEU A 212 -0.73 14.56 6.73
N CYS A 213 -0.78 13.62 7.68
CA CYS A 213 -0.04 13.76 8.94
C CYS A 213 1.50 13.78 8.78
N ASN A 214 2.04 13.35 7.62
CA ASN A 214 3.48 13.33 7.37
C ASN A 214 4.10 14.73 7.25
N HIS A 215 3.32 15.77 6.93
CA HIS A 215 3.81 17.12 6.68
C HIS A 215 2.95 18.17 7.40
N GLU A 216 3.48 19.39 7.52
CA GLU A 216 2.89 20.43 8.36
C GLU A 216 1.61 20.99 7.78
N PHE A 217 1.60 21.26 6.47
CA PHE A 217 0.41 21.73 5.78
C PHE A 217 -0.78 20.77 5.96
N GLY A 218 -0.56 19.47 5.77
CA GLY A 218 -1.60 18.45 5.92
C GLY A 218 -2.15 18.38 7.34
N ARG A 219 -1.29 18.44 8.36
CA ARG A 219 -1.74 18.53 9.76
C ARG A 219 -2.57 19.79 10.02
N SER A 220 -2.13 20.93 9.51
CA SER A 220 -2.88 22.19 9.62
C SER A 220 -4.28 22.08 9.01
N VAL A 221 -4.40 21.50 7.81
CA VAL A 221 -5.70 21.25 7.15
C VAL A 221 -6.60 20.35 8.01
N LEU A 222 -6.06 19.25 8.56
CA LEU A 222 -6.83 18.33 9.41
C LEU A 222 -7.34 19.03 10.69
N CYS A 223 -6.51 19.89 11.30
CA CYS A 223 -6.90 20.69 12.47
C CYS A 223 -7.97 21.73 12.11
N HIS A 224 -7.79 22.50 11.03
CA HIS A 224 -8.75 23.52 10.62
C HIS A 224 -10.13 22.95 10.27
N LEU A 225 -10.19 21.73 9.74
CA LEU A 225 -11.44 21.04 9.43
C LEU A 225 -12.00 20.23 10.60
N ASN A 226 -11.41 20.34 11.80
CA ASN A 226 -11.83 19.62 13.02
C ASN A 226 -12.02 18.11 12.81
N VAL A 227 -11.17 17.50 11.98
CA VAL A 227 -11.30 16.09 11.59
C VAL A 227 -11.21 15.18 12.81
N ILE A 228 -10.25 15.44 13.70
CA ILE A 228 -10.00 14.58 14.87
C ILE A 228 -11.17 14.68 15.85
N ASP A 229 -11.66 15.89 16.15
CA ASP A 229 -12.81 16.07 17.04
C ASP A 229 -14.07 15.40 16.49
N SER A 230 -14.31 15.50 15.17
CA SER A 230 -15.40 14.79 14.51
C SER A 230 -15.27 13.28 14.66
N LEU A 231 -14.08 12.71 14.46
CA LEU A 231 -13.82 11.28 14.62
C LEU A 231 -13.97 10.83 16.08
N VAL A 232 -13.48 11.61 17.05
CA VAL A 232 -13.63 11.28 18.47
C VAL A 232 -15.10 11.33 18.88
N ASN A 233 -15.84 12.34 18.43
CA ASN A 233 -17.29 12.42 18.64
C ASN A 233 -18.01 11.20 18.03
N ASP A 234 -17.65 10.80 16.82
CA ASP A 234 -18.20 9.60 16.19
C ASP A 234 -17.88 8.33 16.97
N LEU A 235 -16.66 8.21 17.52
CA LEU A 235 -16.25 7.05 18.32
C LEU A 235 -17.08 6.89 19.60
N LEU A 236 -17.45 8.02 20.23
CA LEU A 236 -18.15 8.04 21.51
C LEU A 236 -19.68 7.95 21.35
N ASN A 237 -20.23 8.62 20.35
CA ASN A 237 -21.67 8.86 20.25
C ASN A 237 -22.36 8.00 19.19
N VAL A 238 -21.66 7.56 18.14
CA VAL A 238 -22.28 6.81 17.05
C VAL A 238 -22.31 5.32 17.38
N GLN A 239 -23.50 4.72 17.24
CA GLN A 239 -23.72 3.29 17.50
C GLN A 239 -23.68 2.44 16.23
N GLU A 240 -23.65 3.06 15.04
CA GLU A 240 -23.60 2.32 13.78
C GLU A 240 -22.25 1.60 13.60
N PRO A 241 -22.21 0.26 13.52
CA PRO A 241 -20.95 -0.49 13.53
C PRO A 241 -20.02 -0.13 12.37
N LYS A 242 -20.55 0.16 11.18
CA LYS A 242 -19.75 0.56 10.02
C LYS A 242 -19.01 1.87 10.25
N LYS A 243 -19.71 2.88 10.81
CA LYS A 243 -19.12 4.18 11.13
C LYS A 243 -18.08 4.03 12.24
N VAL A 244 -18.34 3.23 13.27
CA VAL A 244 -17.35 2.95 14.33
C VAL A 244 -16.10 2.27 13.77
N LYS A 245 -16.23 1.25 12.91
CA LYS A 245 -15.08 0.64 12.22
C LYS A 245 -14.27 1.67 11.42
N ALA A 246 -14.96 2.52 10.68
CA ALA A 246 -14.36 3.57 9.86
C ALA A 246 -13.57 4.57 10.71
N THR A 247 -14.16 5.00 11.82
CA THR A 247 -13.54 5.90 12.79
C THR A 247 -12.30 5.26 13.44
N LEU A 248 -12.39 3.99 13.86
CA LEU A 248 -11.25 3.25 14.41
C LEU A 248 -10.08 3.22 13.42
N MET A 249 -10.34 2.88 12.16
CA MET A 249 -9.30 2.86 11.12
C MET A 249 -8.70 4.24 10.88
N ALA A 250 -9.53 5.28 10.77
CA ALA A 250 -9.07 6.65 10.58
C ALA A 250 -8.15 7.12 11.73
N LEU A 251 -8.56 6.92 12.99
CA LEU A 251 -7.77 7.27 14.17
C LEU A 251 -6.49 6.44 14.27
N GLY A 252 -6.56 5.14 13.97
CA GLY A 252 -5.39 4.26 13.91
C GLY A 252 -4.37 4.73 12.88
N HIS A 253 -4.83 5.13 11.70
CA HIS A 253 -4.00 5.68 10.63
C HIS A 253 -3.38 7.04 10.99
N ILE A 254 -4.13 7.97 11.61
CA ILE A 254 -3.57 9.22 12.12
C ILE A 254 -2.46 8.93 13.16
N GLY A 255 -2.73 8.03 14.10
CA GLY A 255 -1.80 7.61 15.14
C GLY A 255 -0.58 6.84 14.65
N SER A 256 -0.60 6.33 13.42
CA SER A 256 0.54 5.62 12.79
C SER A 256 1.71 6.54 12.42
N VAL A 257 1.50 7.86 12.43
CA VAL A 257 2.52 8.88 12.20
C VAL A 257 2.84 9.58 13.52
N ASN A 258 4.12 9.75 13.89
CA ASN A 258 4.51 10.34 15.18
C ASN A 258 3.90 11.73 15.41
N GLU A 259 3.92 12.60 14.40
CA GLU A 259 3.34 13.94 14.48
C GLU A 259 1.81 13.91 14.44
N GLY A 260 1.21 12.95 13.73
CA GLY A 260 -0.24 12.73 13.75
C GLY A 260 -0.74 12.24 15.12
N PHE A 261 0.01 11.35 15.78
CA PHE A 261 -0.31 10.86 17.12
C PHE A 261 -0.37 11.99 18.15
N LYS A 262 0.47 13.02 18.04
CA LYS A 262 0.44 14.18 18.95
C LYS A 262 -0.85 14.99 18.85
N LEU A 263 -1.58 14.88 17.73
CA LEU A 263 -2.87 15.55 17.54
C LEU A 263 -4.03 14.79 18.20
N LEU A 264 -3.83 13.50 18.53
CA LEU A 264 -4.88 12.68 19.14
C LEU A 264 -5.06 13.06 20.61
N PRO A 265 -6.30 13.28 21.07
CA PRO A 265 -6.60 13.43 22.49
C PRO A 265 -6.17 12.20 23.31
N PRO A 266 -5.77 12.38 24.59
CA PRO A 266 -5.18 11.31 25.40
C PRO A 266 -6.15 10.16 25.73
N ASP A 267 -7.45 10.40 25.64
CA ASP A 267 -8.52 9.42 25.89
C ASP A 267 -8.79 8.50 24.69
N VAL A 268 -8.37 8.88 23.47
CA VAL A 268 -8.64 8.10 22.25
C VAL A 268 -8.07 6.69 22.33
N VAL A 269 -6.80 6.55 22.70
CA VAL A 269 -6.14 5.23 22.74
C VAL A 269 -6.79 4.32 23.79
N PRO A 270 -7.04 4.77 25.04
CA PRO A 270 -7.85 4.02 25.99
C PRO A 270 -9.23 3.59 25.47
N GLN A 271 -9.96 4.46 24.75
CA GLN A 271 -11.26 4.07 24.18
C GLN A 271 -11.13 3.00 23.10
N MET A 272 -10.13 3.10 22.24
CA MET A 272 -9.85 2.06 21.23
C MET A 272 -9.52 0.71 21.89
N VAL A 273 -8.71 0.71 22.96
CA VAL A 273 -8.40 -0.50 23.75
C VAL A 273 -9.67 -1.08 24.37
N ARG A 274 -10.50 -0.24 24.98
CA ARG A 274 -11.79 -0.66 25.56
C ARG A 274 -12.69 -1.33 24.52
N ILE A 275 -12.77 -0.79 23.31
CA ILE A 275 -13.55 -1.43 22.22
C ILE A 275 -12.94 -2.78 21.82
N ALA A 276 -11.61 -2.90 21.78
CA ALA A 276 -10.94 -4.16 21.48
C ALA A 276 -11.20 -5.25 22.54
N GLU A 277 -11.26 -4.87 23.81
CA GLU A 277 -11.41 -5.79 24.95
C GLU A 277 -12.88 -6.11 25.25
N GLU A 278 -13.74 -5.09 25.33
CA GLU A 278 -15.08 -5.17 25.93
C GLU A 278 -16.24 -5.15 24.93
N SER A 279 -16.02 -4.80 23.65
CA SER A 279 -17.14 -4.64 22.71
C SER A 279 -17.92 -5.94 22.50
N ALA A 280 -19.25 -5.87 22.61
CA ALA A 280 -20.13 -7.01 22.35
C ALA A 280 -20.11 -7.48 20.88
N ILE A 281 -19.73 -6.59 19.96
CA ILE A 281 -19.68 -6.89 18.51
C ILE A 281 -18.26 -7.32 18.15
N LEU A 282 -18.06 -8.61 17.85
CA LEU A 282 -16.74 -9.18 17.55
C LEU A 282 -16.03 -8.50 16.37
N SER A 283 -16.77 -8.05 15.35
CA SER A 283 -16.15 -7.32 14.24
C SER A 283 -15.58 -5.98 14.69
N LEU A 284 -16.20 -5.30 15.66
CA LEU A 284 -15.64 -4.06 16.22
C LEU A 284 -14.37 -4.35 17.02
N ARG A 285 -14.35 -5.44 17.79
CA ARG A 285 -13.13 -5.89 18.49
C ARG A 285 -11.98 -6.12 17.51
N GLY A 286 -12.24 -6.82 16.40
CA GLY A 286 -11.26 -7.09 15.36
C GLY A 286 -10.72 -5.81 14.69
N TYR A 287 -11.60 -4.88 14.34
CA TYR A 287 -11.19 -3.59 13.76
C TYR A 287 -10.44 -2.71 14.76
N ALA A 288 -10.85 -2.67 16.03
CA ALA A 288 -10.12 -1.96 17.07
C ALA A 288 -8.73 -2.55 17.28
N PHE A 289 -8.61 -3.87 17.38
CA PHE A 289 -7.32 -4.56 17.44
C PHE A 289 -6.43 -4.20 16.24
N TRP A 290 -6.98 -4.21 15.03
CA TRP A 290 -6.20 -3.87 13.83
C TRP A 290 -5.79 -2.39 13.78
N ALA A 291 -6.70 -1.48 14.14
CA ALA A 291 -6.41 -0.05 14.23
C ALA A 291 -5.31 0.23 15.26
N LEU A 292 -5.32 -0.45 16.41
CA LEU A 292 -4.23 -0.40 17.39
C LEU A 292 -2.91 -0.91 16.81
N ASN A 293 -2.92 -2.00 16.02
CA ASN A 293 -1.73 -2.50 15.33
C ASN A 293 -1.16 -1.45 14.36
N ILE A 294 -2.01 -0.78 13.60
CA ILE A 294 -1.61 0.31 12.70
C ILE A 294 -1.05 1.50 13.49
N LEU A 295 -1.71 1.89 14.57
CA LEU A 295 -1.27 2.97 15.46
C LEU A 295 0.11 2.68 16.08
N SER A 296 0.38 1.41 16.42
CA SER A 296 1.65 0.95 16.97
C SER A 296 2.84 1.05 16.00
N LEU A 297 2.58 1.39 14.73
CA LEU A 297 3.63 1.72 13.77
C LEU A 297 4.33 3.03 14.13
N SER A 298 3.76 3.93 14.92
CA SER A 298 4.52 5.09 15.41
C SER A 298 5.23 4.78 16.73
N ILE A 299 6.32 5.50 17.02
CA ILE A 299 7.03 5.37 18.30
C ILE A 299 6.10 5.84 19.43
N ASN A 300 5.42 6.97 19.22
CA ASN A 300 4.49 7.52 20.19
C ASN A 300 3.29 6.58 20.44
N GLY A 301 2.74 6.01 19.37
CA GLY A 301 1.63 5.05 19.45
C GLY A 301 2.02 3.75 20.14
N SER A 302 3.18 3.17 19.81
CA SER A 302 3.69 1.98 20.50
C SER A 302 3.94 2.23 21.99
N THR A 303 4.45 3.41 22.35
CA THR A 303 4.67 3.81 23.76
C THR A 303 3.35 4.05 24.48
N GLY A 304 2.37 4.67 23.80
CA GLY A 304 1.02 4.88 24.33
C GLY A 304 0.31 3.57 24.65
N LEU A 305 0.42 2.58 23.76
CA LEU A 305 -0.13 1.23 23.97
C LEU A 305 0.57 0.48 25.10
N ALA A 306 1.91 0.56 25.18
CA ALA A 306 2.66 -0.11 26.24
C ALA A 306 2.26 0.37 27.64
N ARG A 307 1.89 1.65 27.80
CA ARG A 307 1.38 2.19 29.08
C ARG A 307 0.05 1.58 29.51
N LEU A 308 -0.71 1.02 28.57
CA LEU A 308 -1.98 0.34 28.81
C LEU A 308 -1.80 -1.19 28.88
N GLY A 309 -0.57 -1.70 28.90
CA GLY A 309 -0.29 -3.15 28.96
C GLY A 309 -0.30 -3.87 27.60
N TRP A 310 -0.35 -3.13 26.49
CA TRP A 310 -0.35 -3.68 25.14
C TRP A 310 1.03 -3.51 24.48
N GLU A 311 1.74 -4.62 24.25
CA GLU A 311 3.09 -4.60 23.68
C GLU A 311 3.07 -4.77 22.16
N SER A 312 3.69 -3.85 21.41
CA SER A 312 3.90 -4.02 19.98
C SER A 312 5.32 -4.49 19.67
N ASN A 313 5.51 -5.22 18.56
CA ASN A 313 6.85 -5.63 18.11
C ASN A 313 7.82 -4.45 17.97
N ARG A 314 7.32 -3.27 17.54
CA ARG A 314 8.11 -2.04 17.45
C ARG A 314 8.57 -1.54 18.82
N TYR A 315 7.73 -1.65 19.84
CA TYR A 315 8.11 -1.32 21.22
C TYR A 315 9.18 -2.29 21.74
N CYS A 316 9.02 -3.59 21.52
CA CYS A 316 10.00 -4.60 21.92
C CYS A 316 11.38 -4.33 21.28
N ASP A 317 11.42 -3.93 20.00
CA ASP A 317 12.67 -3.58 19.33
C ASP A 317 13.36 -2.35 19.94
N ILE A 318 12.58 -1.32 20.32
CA ILE A 318 13.09 -0.10 20.96
C ILE A 318 13.60 -0.41 22.37
N ASP A 319 12.83 -1.15 23.16
CA ASP A 319 13.21 -1.55 24.51
C ASP A 319 14.47 -2.43 24.50
N ASN A 320 14.56 -3.38 23.55
CA ASN A 320 15.76 -4.18 23.34
C ASN A 320 16.98 -3.33 22.94
N LYS A 321 16.80 -2.28 22.13
CA LYS A 321 17.89 -1.33 21.80
C LYS A 321 18.34 -0.56 23.05
N ARG A 322 17.40 0.00 23.82
CA ARG A 322 17.71 0.72 25.08
C ARG A 322 18.42 -0.17 26.09
N LYS A 323 17.95 -1.41 26.29
CA LYS A 323 18.60 -2.38 27.20
C LYS A 323 20.01 -2.78 26.74
N ARG A 324 20.31 -2.73 25.44
CA ARG A 324 21.68 -2.94 24.90
C ARG A 324 22.57 -1.73 25.17
N GLU A 325 22.04 -0.51 25.01
CA GLU A 325 22.74 0.74 25.29
C GLU A 325 23.03 0.91 26.80
N ASP A 326 22.10 0.50 27.66
CA ASP A 326 22.23 0.55 29.13
C ASP A 326 23.06 -0.62 29.73
N GLY A 327 23.65 -1.48 28.89
CA GLY A 327 24.47 -2.62 29.34
C GLY A 327 23.70 -3.74 30.07
N ARG A 328 22.36 -3.72 30.02
CA ARG A 328 21.49 -4.71 30.71
C ARG A 328 21.26 -5.99 29.90
N LEU A 329 21.54 -6.00 28.60
CA LEU A 329 21.57 -7.23 27.78
C LEU A 329 23.00 -7.77 27.66
N ARG A 330 23.32 -8.85 28.40
CA ARG A 330 24.53 -9.65 28.14
C ARG A 330 24.30 -10.53 26.91
N PHE A 331 25.28 -10.56 26.02
CA PHE A 331 25.29 -11.31 24.76
C PHE A 331 24.70 -12.72 24.90
N ARG A 332 23.63 -13.01 24.16
CA ARG A 332 23.37 -14.35 23.63
C ARG A 332 23.57 -14.29 22.12
N THR A 333 24.72 -14.80 21.69
CA THR A 333 25.02 -15.06 20.28
C THR A 333 24.14 -16.20 19.78
N HIS A 334 23.15 -15.89 18.94
CA HIS A 334 22.78 -16.77 17.84
C HIS A 334 22.23 -15.97 16.66
N CYS A 335 23.05 -15.95 15.60
CA CYS A 335 22.74 -15.88 14.18
C CYS A 335 21.61 -14.95 13.71
N SER A 336 22.00 -13.75 13.31
CA SER A 336 21.27 -12.84 12.44
C SER A 336 21.29 -13.32 10.98
N HIS A 337 20.11 -13.60 10.40
CA HIS A 337 19.90 -13.52 8.95
C HIS A 337 19.23 -12.16 8.63
N PRO A 338 19.76 -11.36 7.68
CA PRO A 338 19.17 -10.08 7.29
C PRO A 338 18.13 -10.30 6.20
N SER A 339 17.02 -10.92 6.56
CA SER A 339 15.85 -11.09 5.66
C SER A 339 14.63 -11.53 6.46
N GLN A 340 14.14 -10.65 7.34
CA GLN A 340 12.83 -10.83 7.94
C GLN A 340 12.01 -9.58 7.75
N VAL A 341 10.95 -9.72 6.96
CA VAL A 341 9.76 -8.88 7.04
C VAL A 341 9.45 -8.74 8.53
N SER A 342 9.55 -7.51 9.05
CA SER A 342 9.21 -7.23 10.44
C SER A 342 7.76 -7.64 10.64
N HIS A 343 7.53 -8.79 11.27
CA HIS A 343 6.19 -9.21 11.62
C HIS A 343 5.57 -8.11 12.49
N ILE A 344 4.38 -7.64 12.15
CA ILE A 344 3.63 -6.66 12.92
C ILE A 344 2.64 -7.45 13.76
N GLY A 345 2.76 -7.36 15.07
CA GLY A 345 1.84 -7.99 16.01
C GLY A 345 1.86 -7.20 17.31
N ILE A 346 0.68 -7.00 17.88
CA ILE A 346 0.52 -6.57 19.26
C ILE A 346 0.16 -7.79 20.10
N ARG A 347 0.78 -7.90 21.27
CA ARG A 347 0.42 -8.85 22.33
C ARG A 347 -0.23 -8.08 23.47
N CYS A 348 -1.37 -8.59 23.93
CA CYS A 348 -1.98 -8.15 25.18
C CYS A 348 -1.52 -9.12 26.28
N HIS A 349 -1.03 -8.58 27.39
CA HIS A 349 -0.85 -9.36 28.62
C HIS A 349 -2.19 -9.39 29.35
N VAL A 350 -2.99 -10.43 29.09
CA VAL A 350 -4.13 -10.78 29.96
C VAL A 350 -3.63 -11.73 31.05
#